data_AF-A0A942M192-F1
#
_entry.id   AF-A0A942M192-F1
#
_cell.length_a   1.000
_cell.length_b   1.000
_cell.length_c   1.000
_cell.angle_alpha   90.00
_cell.angle_beta   90.00
_cell.angle_gamma   90.00
#
_symmetry.space_group_name_H-M   'P 1'
#
loop_
_entity.id
_entity.type
_entity.pdbx_description
1 polymer ?
#
loop_
_entity_poly.entity_id
_entity_poly.type
_entity_poly.pdbx_seq_one_letter_code
_entity_poly.pdbx_strand_id
1 'polypeptide(L)'
;MKKILLLCALTFCLADFCFAKEKFKPGPDLQRLADYMTGYFSSEAQALADTDYFDIRLRMQRVWQNRTDGYWLYVEQAVAGYEAKPYRQRVYRVSQID
;
A
#
# COMPACT_ATOMS: atom_id res chain seq x y z
N MET A 1 33.61 -29.36 32.76
CA MET A 1 33.48 -29.17 31.29
C MET A 1 32.06 -29.43 30.79
N LYS A 2 31.38 -30.54 31.16
CA LYS A 2 29.96 -30.78 30.79
C LYS A 2 28.96 -29.73 31.31
N LYS A 3 29.20 -29.15 32.50
CA LYS A 3 28.34 -28.08 33.06
C LYS A 3 28.53 -26.70 32.40
N ILE A 4 29.69 -26.44 31.78
CA ILE A 4 29.97 -25.21 31.03
C ILE A 4 29.38 -25.32 29.62
N LEU A 5 29.40 -26.52 29.02
CA LEU A 5 28.71 -26.78 27.74
C LEU A 5 27.18 -26.64 27.83
N LEU A 6 26.56 -27.00 28.96
CA LEU A 6 25.11 -26.80 29.16
C LEU A 6 24.69 -25.33 29.29
N LEU A 7 25.58 -24.46 29.79
CA LEU A 7 25.27 -23.04 29.98
C LEU A 7 25.30 -22.25 28.65
N CYS A 8 26.13 -22.67 27.69
CA CYS A 8 26.17 -22.09 26.34
C CYS A 8 25.04 -22.58 25.43
N ALA A 9 24.48 -23.77 25.68
CA ALA A 9 23.34 -24.29 24.92
C ALA A 9 22.00 -23.61 25.31
N LEU A 10 21.89 -23.13 26.55
CA LEU A 10 20.68 -22.47 27.05
C LEU A 10 20.58 -21.00 26.63
N THR A 11 21.71 -20.33 26.36
CA THR A 11 21.74 -18.93 25.93
C THR A 11 21.53 -18.72 24.43
N PHE A 12 21.69 -19.77 23.61
CA PHE A 12 21.41 -19.68 22.16
C PHE A 12 19.92 -19.87 21.82
N CYS A 13 19.11 -20.35 22.76
CA CYS A 13 17.68 -20.65 22.53
C CYS A 13 16.75 -19.44 22.75
N LEU A 14 17.28 -18.29 23.18
CA LEU A 14 16.50 -17.08 23.50
C LEU A 14 16.64 -15.94 22.49
N ALA A 15 17.44 -16.11 21.42
CA ALA A 15 17.62 -15.09 20.39
C ALA A 15 16.55 -15.13 19.29
N ASP A 16 15.71 -16.18 19.24
CA ASP A 16 14.53 -16.25 18.39
C ASP A 16 13.33 -15.48 19.01
N PHE A 17 13.59 -14.29 19.56
CA PHE A 17 12.55 -13.26 19.59
C PHE A 17 12.32 -12.82 18.14
N CYS A 18 11.62 -13.68 17.41
CA CYS A 18 10.93 -13.34 16.19
C CYS A 18 10.11 -12.10 16.53
N PHE A 19 10.55 -10.94 16.01
CA PHE A 19 9.74 -9.74 16.01
C PHE A 19 8.48 -10.08 15.22
N ALA A 20 7.45 -10.57 15.91
CA ALA A 20 6.13 -10.72 15.35
C ALA A 20 5.68 -9.31 14.98
N LYS A 21 5.83 -8.97 13.70
CA LYS A 21 5.37 -7.69 13.16
C LYS A 21 3.90 -7.58 13.54
N GLU A 22 3.54 -6.51 14.23
CA GLU A 22 2.18 -6.31 14.71
C GLU A 22 1.22 -6.50 13.52
N LYS A 23 0.20 -7.35 13.68
CA LYS A 23 -0.76 -7.59 12.61
C LYS A 23 -1.48 -6.27 12.35
N PHE A 24 -1.44 -5.79 11.10
CA PHE A 24 -2.16 -4.60 10.67
C PHE A 24 -3.64 -4.73 11.03
N LYS A 25 -4.10 -3.85 11.91
CA LYS A 25 -5.50 -3.67 12.29
C LYS A 25 -5.90 -2.26 11.90
N PRO A 26 -6.43 -2.06 10.68
CA PRO A 26 -6.86 -0.73 10.26
C PRO A 26 -8.04 -0.27 11.10
N GLY A 27 -8.02 1.00 11.52
CA GLY A 27 -9.22 1.67 12.00
C GLY A 27 -10.28 1.79 10.89
N PRO A 28 -11.56 2.00 11.25
CA PRO A 28 -12.66 2.07 10.28
C PRO A 28 -12.47 3.20 9.25
N ASP A 29 -11.86 4.32 9.64
CA ASP A 29 -11.65 5.45 8.73
C ASP A 29 -10.52 5.19 7.72
N LEU A 30 -9.45 4.50 8.14
CA LEU A 30 -8.38 4.09 7.23
C LEU A 30 -8.91 3.10 6.18
N GLN A 31 -9.81 2.21 6.57
CA GLN A 31 -10.49 1.32 5.64
C GLN A 31 -11.39 2.09 4.67
N ARG A 32 -12.25 2.97 5.18
CA ARG A 32 -13.12 3.80 4.34
C ARG A 32 -12.33 4.61 3.32
N LEU A 33 -11.21 5.21 3.74
CA LEU A 33 -10.33 5.95 2.84
C LEU A 33 -9.76 5.04 1.74
N ALA A 34 -9.22 3.88 2.09
CA ALA A 34 -8.68 2.94 1.11
C ALA A 34 -9.73 2.47 0.11
N ASP A 35 -10.98 2.29 0.55
CA ASP A 35 -12.11 1.93 -0.30
C ASP A 35 -12.46 3.08 -1.25
N TYR A 36 -12.55 4.32 -0.75
CA TYR A 36 -12.82 5.51 -1.58
C TYR A 36 -11.72 5.79 -2.61
N MET A 37 -10.47 5.51 -2.26
CA MET A 37 -9.35 5.65 -3.17
C MET A 37 -9.32 4.57 -4.24
N THR A 38 -10.01 3.44 -4.06
CA THR A 38 -9.96 2.32 -5.02
C THR A 38 -11.02 2.50 -6.10
N GLY A 39 -10.60 2.60 -7.36
CA GLY A 39 -11.51 2.76 -8.48
C GLY A 39 -10.86 3.31 -9.75
N TYR A 40 -11.75 3.67 -10.68
CA TYR A 40 -11.43 4.30 -11.95
C TYR A 40 -12.05 5.70 -11.95
N PHE A 41 -11.23 6.72 -12.15
CA PHE A 41 -11.62 8.12 -12.05
C PHE A 41 -11.21 8.86 -13.32
N SER A 42 -11.88 9.98 -13.58
CA SER A 42 -11.74 10.78 -14.79
C SER A 42 -11.85 12.27 -14.48
N SER A 43 -11.01 13.09 -15.10
CA SER A 43 -11.18 14.55 -15.13
C SER A 43 -11.89 15.06 -16.38
N GLU A 44 -12.47 14.19 -17.20
CA GLU A 44 -13.20 14.54 -18.44
C GLU A 44 -14.16 15.73 -18.28
N ALA A 45 -15.02 15.74 -17.25
CA ALA A 45 -15.95 16.86 -17.04
C ALA A 45 -15.23 18.21 -16.82
N GLN A 46 -14.07 18.20 -16.15
CA GLN A 46 -13.23 19.39 -15.99
C GLN A 46 -12.60 19.80 -17.33
N ALA A 47 -12.04 18.85 -18.07
CA ALA A 47 -11.39 19.11 -19.36
C ALA A 47 -12.38 19.61 -20.43
N LEU A 48 -13.65 19.20 -20.35
CA LEU A 48 -14.73 19.71 -21.20
C LEU A 48 -15.15 21.14 -20.82
N ALA A 49 -15.08 21.49 -19.53
CA ALA A 49 -15.45 22.82 -19.04
C ALA A 49 -14.31 23.84 -19.19
N ASP A 50 -13.06 23.40 -19.11
CA ASP A 50 -11.86 24.23 -19.18
C ASP A 50 -10.76 23.52 -19.98
N THR A 51 -10.48 24.04 -21.17
CA THR A 51 -9.57 23.44 -22.15
C THR A 51 -8.09 23.56 -21.78
N ASP A 52 -7.75 24.34 -20.75
CA ASP A 52 -6.38 24.38 -20.22
C ASP A 52 -6.03 23.10 -19.45
N TYR A 53 -7.01 22.26 -19.14
CA TYR A 53 -6.84 20.98 -18.46
C TYR A 53 -7.00 19.78 -19.40
N PHE A 54 -6.14 18.78 -19.23
CA PHE A 54 -6.27 17.49 -19.92
C PHE A 54 -7.33 16.59 -19.24
N ASP A 55 -7.97 15.75 -20.05
CA ASP A 55 -8.74 14.61 -19.54
C ASP A 55 -7.77 13.50 -19.10
N ILE A 56 -7.66 13.33 -17.78
CA ILE A 56 -6.79 12.37 -17.12
C ILE A 56 -7.64 11.21 -16.61
N ARG A 57 -7.23 9.99 -16.99
CA ARG A 57 -7.74 8.75 -16.43
C ARG A 57 -6.83 8.31 -15.29
N LEU A 58 -7.39 8.22 -14.09
CA LEU A 58 -6.71 7.77 -12.88
C LEU A 58 -7.25 6.40 -12.50
N ARG A 59 -6.36 5.42 -12.33
CA ARG A 59 -6.72 4.08 -11.88
C ARG A 59 -5.98 3.77 -10.60
N MET A 60 -6.72 3.33 -9.59
CA MET A 60 -6.20 3.03 -8.27
C MET A 60 -6.76 1.69 -7.82
N GLN A 61 -5.88 0.69 -7.64
CA GLN A 61 -6.29 -0.68 -7.39
C GLN A 61 -5.56 -1.26 -6.18
N ARG A 62 -6.30 -1.98 -5.32
CA ARG A 62 -5.70 -2.77 -4.24
C ARG A 62 -4.76 -3.84 -4.80
N VAL A 63 -3.50 -3.80 -4.37
CA VAL A 63 -2.48 -4.80 -4.70
C VAL A 63 -1.99 -5.49 -3.44
N TRP A 64 -1.35 -6.66 -3.63
CA TRP A 64 -0.82 -7.50 -2.54
C TRP A 64 -1.84 -7.74 -1.42
N GLN A 65 -3.05 -8.16 -1.78
CA GLN A 65 -4.18 -8.30 -0.85
C GLN A 65 -3.92 -9.28 0.31
N ASN A 66 -2.97 -10.21 0.13
CA ASN A 66 -2.53 -11.13 1.17
C ASN A 66 -1.57 -10.51 2.21
N ARG A 67 -1.09 -9.27 2.01
CA ARG A 67 -0.22 -8.60 2.97
C ARG A 67 -1.02 -8.10 4.16
N THR A 68 -0.51 -8.38 5.35
CA THR A 68 -1.09 -7.99 6.63
C THR A 68 -0.35 -6.81 7.26
N ASP A 69 0.28 -5.96 6.45
CA ASP A 69 1.11 -4.84 6.93
C ASP A 69 0.68 -3.48 6.36
N GLY A 70 -0.50 -3.40 5.74
CA GLY A 70 -1.08 -2.15 5.28
C GLY A 70 -2.02 -2.31 4.10
N TYR A 71 -2.68 -1.20 3.76
CA TYR A 71 -3.41 -1.07 2.51
C TYR A 71 -2.49 -0.55 1.42
N TRP A 72 -2.21 -1.41 0.45
CA TRP A 72 -1.35 -1.09 -0.69
C TRP A 72 -2.19 -0.89 -1.94
N LEU A 73 -1.93 0.22 -2.65
CA LEU A 73 -2.58 0.55 -3.91
C LEU A 73 -1.53 0.73 -5.00
N TYR A 74 -1.74 0.08 -6.13
CA TYR A 74 -1.11 0.49 -7.37
C TYR A 74 -1.92 1.63 -7.97
N VAL A 75 -1.23 2.67 -8.43
CA VAL A 75 -1.83 3.90 -8.93
C VAL A 75 -1.20 4.26 -10.26
N GLU A 76 -2.01 4.48 -11.28
CA GLU A 76 -1.55 4.96 -12.58
C GLU A 76 -2.40 6.12 -13.10
N GLN A 77 -1.74 7.03 -13.82
CA GLN A 77 -2.37 8.16 -14.48
C GLN A 77 -1.93 8.22 -15.94
N ALA A 78 -2.91 8.44 -16.81
CA ALA A 78 -2.71 8.59 -18.24
C ALA A 78 -3.65 9.68 -18.79
N VAL A 79 -3.27 10.29 -19.91
CA VAL A 79 -4.20 11.09 -20.72
C VAL A 79 -5.19 10.12 -21.37
N ALA A 80 -6.47 10.51 -21.48
CA ALA A 80 -7.50 9.73 -22.14
C ALA A 80 -7.09 9.28 -23.55
N GLY A 81 -7.31 8.00 -23.86
CA GLY A 81 -6.89 7.36 -25.12
C GLY A 81 -5.43 6.88 -25.15
N TYR A 82 -4.64 7.16 -24.11
CA TYR A 82 -3.26 6.72 -23.95
C TYR A 82 -3.05 5.90 -22.67
N GLU A 83 -4.08 5.21 -22.17
CA GLU A 83 -4.06 4.44 -20.91
C GLU A 83 -3.03 3.31 -20.92
N ALA A 84 -2.64 2.81 -22.10
CA ALA A 84 -1.58 1.81 -22.25
C ALA A 84 -0.16 2.39 -22.06
N LYS A 85 0.00 3.71 -21.97
CA LYS A 85 1.28 4.41 -21.78
C LYS A 85 1.15 5.46 -20.67
N PRO A 86 0.88 5.05 -19.41
CA PRO A 86 0.70 5.99 -18.31
C PRO A 86 1.99 6.80 -18.09
N TYR A 87 1.85 8.11 -17.96
CA TYR A 87 3.01 8.99 -17.70
C TYR A 87 3.44 8.93 -16.22
N ARG A 88 2.59 8.40 -15.33
CA ARG A 88 2.90 8.22 -13.91
C ARG A 88 2.32 6.90 -13.39
N GLN A 89 3.18 6.13 -12.74
CA GLN A 89 2.82 4.91 -12.02
C GLN A 89 3.46 4.95 -10.63
N ARG A 90 2.71 4.58 -9.58
CA ARG A 90 3.15 4.59 -8.18
C ARG A 90 2.57 3.41 -7.41
N VAL A 91 3.20 3.12 -6.28
CA VAL A 91 2.65 2.25 -5.25
C VAL A 91 2.49 3.08 -3.98
N TYR A 92 1.26 3.16 -3.48
CA TYR A 92 0.96 3.82 -2.21
C TYR A 92 0.77 2.78 -1.10
N ARG A 93 1.35 3.06 0.07
CA ARG A 93 0.92 2.46 1.33
C ARG A 93 0.09 3.50 2.07
N VAL A 94 -1.19 3.21 2.31
CA VAL A 94 -2.05 4.12 3.07
C VAL A 94 -1.85 3.83 4.55
N SER A 95 -1.58 4.87 5.32
CA SER A 95 -1.38 4.81 6.76
C SER A 95 -2.12 5.94 7.46
N GLN A 96 -2.63 5.65 8.64
CA GLN A 96 -3.06 6.66 9.59
C GLN A 96 -1.82 7.14 10.37
N ILE A 97 -1.73 8.45 10.60
CA ILE A 97 -0.70 9.08 11.43
C ILE A 97 -1.45 9.76 12.56
N ASP A 98 -1.05 9.47 13.79
CA ASP A 98 -1.61 10.08 15.01
C ASP A 98 -0.97 11.44 15.30
#